data_AF-A0A1I2EAU6-F1
#
_entry.id   AF-A0A1I2EAU6-F1
#
_cell.length_a   1.000
_cell.length_b   1.000
_cell.length_c   1.000
_cell.angle_alpha   90.00
_cell.angle_beta   90.00
_cell.angle_gamma   90.00
#
_symmetry.space_group_name_H-M   'P 1'
#
loop_
_entity.id
_entity.type
_entity.pdbx_description
1 polymer ?
#
loop_
_entity_poly.entity_id
_entity_poly.type
_entity_poly.pdbx_seq_one_letter_code
_entity_poly.pdbx_strand_id
1 'polypeptide(L)'
;MTGTRPAAATRPPTGTADRTMPDPVSRTGHAVPDPDGTTGRTATGVAVFAPPARGVCDVWLVPVRRRAEWVGLLGSEERARWRTIGAGPAADTLLTSRAAQRLVVARYLGVSPEEVTVERSCALCGAPRHGRPRVPGAAVDFSVSHTDQWLLIAVVGGADGSLVGADLDRLDPGRDADGLAALTLTPAEHAAYVQLPDPERPVAFLDAWVRKEAAMKLTGHGLSAPPAAIDVRTPLATAPGVTTWPRTALHLTALAAPPGHRAALATTAPLTRVERHTLPE
;
A
#
# COMPACT_ATOMS: atom_id res chain seq x y z
N MET A 1 -41.96 4.38 -59.30
CA MET A 1 -41.13 3.85 -58.20
C MET A 1 -42.08 3.66 -57.01
N THR A 2 -42.74 2.50 -56.78
CA THR A 2 -42.21 1.25 -56.16
C THR A 2 -41.43 1.56 -54.86
N GLY A 3 -41.69 1.05 -53.64
CA GLY A 3 -42.60 0.02 -53.10
C GLY A 3 -42.06 -0.46 -51.72
N THR A 4 -42.69 -1.26 -50.85
CA THR A 4 -44.06 -1.81 -50.71
C THR A 4 -44.22 -2.37 -49.27
N ARG A 5 -45.41 -2.30 -48.62
CA ARG A 5 -45.75 -3.06 -47.36
C ARG A 5 -46.10 -4.52 -47.72
N PRO A 6 -46.14 -5.52 -46.81
CA PRO A 6 -45.59 -5.64 -45.43
C PRO A 6 -45.00 -7.08 -45.15
N ALA A 7 -44.86 -7.44 -43.86
CA ALA A 7 -45.43 -8.66 -43.24
C ALA A 7 -44.52 -9.80 -42.69
N ALA A 8 -45.15 -10.48 -41.70
CA ALA A 8 -44.98 -11.87 -41.25
C ALA A 8 -43.85 -12.24 -40.28
N ALA A 9 -44.27 -12.87 -39.18
CA ALA A 9 -43.43 -13.59 -38.25
C ALA A 9 -43.34 -15.08 -38.64
N THR A 10 -42.24 -15.74 -38.28
CA THR A 10 -42.16 -17.22 -38.29
C THR A 10 -41.13 -17.72 -37.28
N ARG A 11 -41.50 -18.79 -36.56
CA ARG A 11 -40.69 -19.60 -35.64
C ARG A 11 -41.29 -21.02 -35.67
N PRO A 12 -40.55 -22.10 -35.36
CA PRO A 12 -39.14 -22.42 -35.57
C PRO A 12 -38.99 -23.52 -36.66
N PRO A 13 -37.84 -24.19 -36.75
CA PRO A 13 -37.87 -25.66 -36.86
C PRO A 13 -37.13 -26.37 -35.71
N THR A 14 -37.55 -27.61 -35.46
CA THR A 14 -37.03 -28.53 -34.45
C THR A 14 -35.70 -29.15 -34.87
N GLY A 15 -34.69 -29.10 -33.99
CA GLY A 15 -33.44 -29.86 -34.13
C GLY A 15 -33.30 -30.88 -33.01
N THR A 16 -33.50 -32.16 -33.31
CA THR A 16 -33.20 -33.28 -32.41
C THR A 16 -31.71 -33.56 -32.38
N ALA A 17 -31.09 -33.50 -31.21
CA ALA A 17 -29.72 -33.97 -30.98
C ALA A 17 -29.72 -34.98 -29.83
N ASP A 18 -29.76 -36.26 -30.19
CA ASP A 18 -29.37 -37.36 -29.32
C ASP A 18 -27.83 -37.41 -29.25
N ARG A 19 -27.26 -37.41 -28.04
CA ARG A 19 -26.11 -38.26 -27.64
C ARG A 19 -25.67 -38.06 -26.19
N THR A 20 -25.85 -39.13 -25.42
CA THR A 20 -24.94 -39.66 -24.37
C THR A 20 -24.31 -38.70 -23.34
N MET A 21 -24.71 -38.87 -22.08
CA MET A 21 -23.92 -38.45 -20.92
C MET A 21 -22.66 -39.31 -20.75
N PRO A 22 -21.55 -38.75 -20.22
CA PRO A 22 -20.53 -39.48 -19.48
C PRO A 22 -20.71 -39.35 -17.96
N ASP A 23 -20.25 -40.37 -17.23
CA ASP A 23 -20.34 -40.52 -15.77
C ASP A 23 -19.53 -39.48 -14.95
N PRO A 24 -19.86 -39.30 -13.65
CA PRO A 24 -19.29 -38.22 -12.83
C PRO A 24 -17.83 -38.47 -12.45
N VAL A 25 -16.97 -37.49 -12.74
CA VAL A 25 -15.57 -37.48 -12.30
C VAL A 25 -15.48 -37.25 -10.78
N SER A 26 -14.62 -38.04 -10.15
CA SER A 26 -14.35 -38.11 -8.71
C SER A 26 -14.25 -36.76 -7.99
N ARG A 27 -14.99 -36.63 -6.88
CA ARG A 27 -14.78 -35.56 -5.89
C ARG A 27 -13.43 -35.76 -5.19
N THR A 28 -12.41 -34.98 -5.56
CA THR A 28 -11.27 -34.73 -4.68
C THR A 28 -11.72 -33.79 -3.56
N GLY A 29 -11.35 -34.12 -2.32
CA GLY A 29 -11.86 -33.41 -1.13
C GLY A 29 -11.43 -31.95 -1.09
N HIS A 30 -12.37 -31.04 -0.85
CA HIS A 30 -12.03 -29.74 -0.29
C HIS A 30 -11.46 -29.94 1.11
N ALA A 31 -10.17 -29.65 1.29
CA ALA A 31 -9.62 -29.39 2.60
C ALA A 31 -10.24 -28.09 3.12
N VAL A 32 -11.03 -28.19 4.19
CA VAL A 32 -11.46 -27.03 4.97
C VAL A 32 -10.21 -26.44 5.65
N PRO A 33 -9.94 -25.13 5.57
CA PRO A 33 -8.83 -24.54 6.31
C PRO A 33 -9.12 -24.58 7.81
N ASP A 34 -8.16 -25.02 8.62
CA ASP A 34 -8.21 -24.87 10.07
C ASP A 34 -8.24 -23.36 10.44
N PRO A 35 -8.99 -22.97 11.49
CA PRO A 35 -9.15 -21.57 11.87
C PRO A 35 -7.95 -20.98 12.64
N ASP A 36 -6.96 -21.79 13.01
CA ASP A 36 -5.81 -21.36 13.82
C ASP A 36 -4.62 -20.97 12.94
N GLY A 37 -4.24 -19.68 13.03
CA GLY A 37 -3.23 -19.00 12.20
C GLY A 37 -1.80 -19.53 12.38
N THR A 38 -1.54 -20.72 11.86
CA THR A 38 -0.25 -21.42 11.97
C THR A 38 0.66 -21.06 10.80
N THR A 39 1.87 -20.57 11.11
CA THR A 39 2.89 -20.23 10.12
C THR A 39 3.47 -21.48 9.45
N GLY A 40 3.12 -21.70 8.20
CA GLY A 40 3.76 -22.73 7.36
C GLY A 40 5.20 -22.34 6.98
N ARG A 41 6.03 -23.31 6.61
CA ARG A 41 7.33 -23.06 5.96
C ARG A 41 7.32 -23.64 4.55
N THR A 42 7.80 -22.87 3.58
CA THR A 42 8.04 -23.35 2.21
C THR A 42 9.30 -24.20 2.12
N ALA A 43 9.48 -24.89 0.99
CA ALA A 43 10.74 -25.55 0.64
C ALA A 43 11.95 -24.58 0.55
N THR A 44 11.69 -23.27 0.44
CA THR A 44 12.69 -22.19 0.48
C THR A 44 12.98 -21.65 1.88
N GLY A 45 12.39 -22.23 2.94
CA GLY A 45 12.62 -21.84 4.33
C GLY A 45 11.97 -20.51 4.76
N VAL A 46 11.21 -19.87 3.87
CA VAL A 46 10.46 -18.65 4.18
C VAL A 46 9.23 -19.02 5.00
N ALA A 47 9.03 -18.31 6.12
CA ALA A 47 7.80 -18.42 6.89
C ALA A 47 6.64 -17.82 6.08
N VAL A 48 5.59 -18.61 5.86
CA VAL A 48 4.38 -18.21 5.13
C VAL A 48 3.44 -17.51 6.10
N PHE A 49 2.99 -16.33 5.69
CA PHE A 49 2.02 -15.52 6.41
C PHE A 49 0.68 -15.60 5.68
N ALA A 50 -0.41 -15.81 6.42
CA ALA A 50 -1.73 -15.60 5.86
C ALA A 50 -1.92 -14.09 5.57
N PRO A 51 -2.68 -13.69 4.54
CA PRO A 51 -3.12 -12.31 4.38
C PRO A 51 -3.79 -11.79 5.66
N PRO A 52 -3.48 -10.56 6.12
CA PRO A 52 -4.08 -10.02 7.34
C PRO A 52 -5.61 -10.01 7.28
N ALA A 53 -6.25 -10.43 8.37
CA ALA A 53 -7.69 -10.40 8.49
C ALA A 53 -8.25 -8.96 8.40
N ARG A 54 -9.52 -8.82 8.04
CA ARG A 54 -10.17 -7.50 7.90
C ARG A 54 -10.09 -6.70 9.21
N GLY A 55 -9.55 -5.48 9.13
CA GLY A 55 -9.27 -4.63 10.30
C GLY A 55 -7.94 -4.89 10.99
N VAL A 56 -7.14 -5.85 10.52
CA VAL A 56 -5.76 -6.07 10.95
C VAL A 56 -4.80 -5.47 9.92
N CYS A 57 -3.79 -4.76 10.38
CA CYS A 57 -2.66 -4.34 9.55
C CYS A 57 -1.35 -4.87 10.12
N ASP A 58 -0.60 -5.60 9.31
CA ASP A 58 0.77 -5.98 9.60
C ASP A 58 1.69 -4.80 9.26
N VAL A 59 2.57 -4.43 10.20
CA VAL A 59 3.59 -3.40 9.97
C VAL A 59 4.99 -3.95 10.22
N TRP A 60 5.86 -3.69 9.26
CA TRP A 60 7.25 -4.12 9.24
C TRP A 60 8.13 -2.89 9.31
N LEU A 61 8.96 -2.82 10.34
CA LEU A 61 9.88 -1.71 10.56
C LEU A 61 11.32 -2.20 10.41
N VAL A 62 12.04 -1.67 9.43
CA VAL A 62 13.33 -2.19 8.98
C VAL A 62 14.39 -1.08 9.06
N PRO A 63 15.50 -1.27 9.79
CA PRO A 63 16.60 -0.32 9.80
C PRO A 63 17.22 -0.19 8.40
N VAL A 64 17.38 1.05 7.94
CA VAL A 64 18.13 1.38 6.72
C VAL A 64 19.62 1.24 7.05
N ARG A 65 20.23 0.21 6.46
CA ARG A 65 21.67 -0.07 6.53
C ARG A 65 22.09 -0.88 5.31
N ARG A 66 23.34 -0.74 4.89
CA ARG A 66 23.91 -1.54 3.81
C ARG A 66 23.85 -3.03 4.13
N ARG A 67 23.25 -3.80 3.21
CA ARG A 67 23.10 -5.26 3.27
C ARG A 67 23.53 -5.85 1.93
N ALA A 68 24.73 -6.42 1.84
CA ALA A 68 25.35 -6.79 0.56
C ALA A 68 24.59 -7.95 -0.12
N GLU A 69 24.13 -8.89 0.69
CA GLU A 69 23.30 -10.03 0.34
C GLU A 69 21.94 -9.63 -0.26
N TRP A 70 21.41 -8.45 0.07
CA TRP A 70 20.16 -7.94 -0.50
C TRP A 70 20.31 -7.37 -1.93
N VAL A 71 21.53 -7.21 -2.45
CA VAL A 71 21.76 -6.70 -3.83
C VAL A 71 21.25 -7.69 -4.90
N GLY A 72 21.17 -8.98 -4.56
CA GLY A 72 20.53 -10.01 -5.40
C GLY A 72 19.04 -9.70 -5.66
N LEU A 73 18.36 -9.13 -4.68
CA LEU A 73 16.92 -8.82 -4.69
C LEU A 73 16.55 -7.53 -5.42
N LEU A 74 17.50 -6.85 -6.06
CA LEU A 74 17.22 -5.70 -6.93
C LEU A 74 16.90 -6.15 -8.35
N GLY A 75 15.81 -5.62 -8.93
CA GLY A 75 15.56 -5.73 -10.37
C GLY A 75 16.65 -5.06 -11.20
N SER A 76 16.73 -5.36 -12.50
CA SER A 76 17.78 -4.84 -13.40
C SER A 76 17.88 -3.31 -13.40
N GLU A 77 16.76 -2.61 -13.57
CA GLU A 77 16.69 -1.14 -13.52
C GLU A 77 17.01 -0.58 -12.14
N GLU A 78 16.56 -1.26 -11.08
CA GLU A 78 16.79 -0.84 -9.69
C GLU A 78 18.27 -0.95 -9.33
N ARG A 79 18.93 -2.03 -9.76
CA ARG A 79 20.38 -2.27 -9.61
C ARG A 79 21.19 -1.27 -10.44
N ALA A 80 20.74 -0.90 -11.64
CA ALA A 80 21.36 0.16 -12.43
C ALA A 80 21.29 1.52 -11.71
N ARG A 81 20.09 1.91 -11.25
CA ARG A 81 19.88 3.15 -10.48
C ARG A 81 20.65 3.16 -9.16
N TRP A 82 20.72 2.04 -8.46
CA TRP A 82 21.48 1.90 -7.22
C TRP A 82 22.97 2.16 -7.45
N ARG A 83 23.54 1.63 -8.54
CA ARG A 83 24.94 1.90 -8.93
C ARG A 83 25.17 3.38 -9.28
N THR A 84 24.23 4.06 -9.92
CA THR A 84 24.39 5.49 -10.30
C THR A 84 24.29 6.45 -9.13
N ILE A 85 23.66 6.07 -8.01
CA ILE A 85 23.57 6.92 -6.80
C ILE A 85 24.93 7.02 -6.08
N GLY A 86 25.82 6.04 -6.25
CA GLY A 86 27.07 5.94 -5.48
C GLY A 86 26.83 5.43 -4.05
N ALA A 87 27.91 5.12 -3.33
CA ALA A 87 27.81 4.62 -1.96
C ALA A 87 27.40 5.74 -0.99
N GLY A 88 26.38 5.50 -0.15
CA GLY A 88 25.91 6.44 0.85
C GLY A 88 24.44 6.19 1.24
N PRO A 89 23.87 7.03 2.14
CA PRO A 89 22.55 6.81 2.73
C PRO A 89 21.42 6.65 1.69
N ALA A 90 21.46 7.39 0.58
CA ALA A 90 20.47 7.29 -0.49
C ALA A 90 20.49 5.92 -1.21
N ALA A 91 21.66 5.31 -1.38
CA ALA A 91 21.80 3.98 -1.98
C ALA A 91 21.38 2.88 -1.00
N ASP A 92 21.72 3.02 0.28
CA ASP A 92 21.28 2.09 1.32
C ASP A 92 19.77 2.16 1.55
N THR A 93 19.17 3.35 1.45
CA THR A 93 17.71 3.56 1.47
C THR A 93 17.02 2.87 0.29
N LEU A 94 17.53 3.06 -0.94
CA LEU A 94 16.98 2.39 -2.13
C LEU A 94 17.08 0.87 -2.00
N LEU A 95 18.25 0.35 -1.63
CA LEU A 95 18.51 -1.08 -1.45
C LEU A 95 17.58 -1.68 -0.39
N THR A 96 17.55 -1.10 0.81
CA THR A 96 16.68 -1.51 1.92
C THR A 96 15.22 -1.50 1.47
N SER A 97 14.75 -0.39 0.86
CA SER A 97 13.38 -0.25 0.40
C SER A 97 12.95 -1.35 -0.58
N ARG A 98 13.78 -1.67 -1.58
CA ARG A 98 13.40 -2.61 -2.64
C ARG A 98 13.53 -4.07 -2.24
N ALA A 99 14.60 -4.42 -1.55
CA ALA A 99 14.77 -5.77 -1.03
C ALA A 99 13.73 -6.12 0.05
N ALA A 100 13.48 -5.22 1.00
CA ALA A 100 12.49 -5.46 2.06
C ALA A 100 11.06 -5.61 1.52
N GLN A 101 10.67 -4.87 0.48
CA GLN A 101 9.36 -5.08 -0.17
C GLN A 101 9.22 -6.51 -0.72
N ARG A 102 10.25 -7.04 -1.39
CA ARG A 102 10.24 -8.42 -1.89
C ARG A 102 10.25 -9.43 -0.75
N LEU A 103 11.10 -9.25 0.26
CA LEU A 103 11.17 -10.11 1.44
C LEU A 103 9.83 -10.17 2.20
N VAL A 104 9.18 -9.02 2.41
CA VAL A 104 7.88 -8.95 3.09
C VAL A 104 6.78 -9.58 2.24
N VAL A 105 6.62 -9.18 0.98
CA VAL A 105 5.51 -9.68 0.15
C VAL A 105 5.66 -11.17 -0.19
N ALA A 106 6.88 -11.68 -0.36
CA ALA A 106 7.14 -13.12 -0.58
C ALA A 106 6.53 -14.01 0.52
N ARG A 107 6.51 -13.54 1.78
CA ARG A 107 5.94 -14.27 2.92
C ARG A 107 4.43 -14.48 2.78
N TYR A 108 3.70 -13.50 2.25
CA TYR A 108 2.26 -13.59 2.01
C TYR A 108 1.89 -14.35 0.72
N LEU A 109 2.87 -14.54 -0.18
CA LEU A 109 2.70 -15.26 -1.43
C LEU A 109 3.19 -16.72 -1.37
N GLY A 110 4.03 -17.08 -0.39
CA GLY A 110 4.62 -18.41 -0.29
C GLY A 110 5.68 -18.72 -1.36
N VAL A 111 6.31 -17.69 -1.94
CA VAL A 111 7.33 -17.81 -3.01
C VAL A 111 8.71 -17.33 -2.53
N SER A 112 9.75 -17.47 -3.35
CA SER A 112 11.04 -16.83 -3.07
C SER A 112 10.98 -15.30 -3.28
N PRO A 113 11.74 -14.49 -2.52
CA PRO A 113 11.82 -13.04 -2.74
C PRO A 113 12.22 -12.64 -4.16
N GLU A 114 13.01 -13.46 -4.85
CA GLU A 114 13.46 -13.29 -6.23
C GLU A 114 12.31 -13.36 -7.25
N GLU A 115 11.25 -14.12 -6.96
CA GLU A 115 10.05 -14.23 -7.82
C GLU A 115 9.12 -13.01 -7.70
N VAL A 116 9.28 -12.17 -6.68
CA VAL A 116 8.37 -11.05 -6.41
C VAL A 116 8.61 -9.86 -7.36
N THR A 117 7.71 -9.72 -8.32
CA THR A 117 7.66 -8.58 -9.25
C THR A 117 6.77 -7.46 -8.71
N VAL A 118 7.36 -6.32 -8.34
CA VAL A 118 6.64 -5.15 -7.82
C VAL A 118 6.48 -4.06 -8.89
N GLU A 119 5.26 -3.86 -9.36
CA GLU A 119 4.90 -2.85 -10.36
C GLU A 119 4.70 -1.45 -9.76
N ARG A 120 4.83 -0.41 -10.61
CA ARG A 120 4.69 1.02 -10.23
C ARG A 120 4.00 1.88 -11.29
N SER A 121 3.08 1.31 -12.07
CA SER A 121 2.28 2.13 -13.02
C SER A 121 1.30 3.02 -12.26
N CYS A 122 1.35 4.32 -12.51
CA CYS A 122 0.45 5.30 -11.92
C CYS A 122 -0.96 5.19 -12.53
N ALA A 123 -1.97 4.96 -11.70
CA ALA A 123 -3.37 4.87 -12.16
C ALA A 123 -3.94 6.21 -12.67
N LEU A 124 -3.35 7.35 -12.30
CA LEU A 124 -3.85 8.68 -12.65
C LEU A 124 -3.31 9.22 -13.98
N CYS A 125 -2.08 8.89 -14.35
CA CYS A 125 -1.43 9.39 -15.58
C CYS A 125 -0.85 8.30 -16.49
N GLY A 126 -0.97 7.02 -16.11
CA GLY A 126 -0.46 5.87 -16.87
C GLY A 126 1.07 5.64 -16.80
N ALA A 127 1.85 6.59 -16.27
CA ALA A 127 3.31 6.50 -16.29
C ALA A 127 3.85 5.30 -15.45
N PRO A 128 4.81 4.50 -15.95
CA PRO A 128 5.14 3.19 -15.38
C PRO A 128 6.02 3.20 -14.11
N ARG A 129 6.48 4.37 -13.64
CA ARG A 129 7.62 4.47 -12.69
C ARG A 129 7.31 5.10 -11.32
N HIS A 130 6.16 5.74 -11.13
CA HIS A 130 5.86 6.54 -9.93
C HIS A 130 4.47 6.27 -9.31
N GLY A 131 3.75 5.28 -9.80
CA GLY A 131 2.57 4.77 -9.13
C GLY A 131 2.91 4.06 -7.82
N ARG A 132 1.87 3.88 -7.01
CA ARG A 132 1.89 3.07 -5.79
C ARG A 132 2.43 1.66 -6.09
N PRO A 133 3.29 1.08 -5.22
CA PRO A 133 3.75 -0.30 -5.40
C PRO A 133 2.57 -1.27 -5.34
N ARG A 134 2.60 -2.30 -6.18
CA ARG A 134 1.68 -3.44 -6.14
C ARG A 134 2.37 -4.70 -6.63
N VAL A 135 1.89 -5.87 -6.22
CA VAL A 135 2.27 -7.15 -6.84
C VAL A 135 1.00 -7.74 -7.46
N PRO A 136 0.94 -7.90 -8.81
CA PRO A 136 -0.23 -8.45 -9.48
C PRO A 136 -0.63 -9.83 -8.93
N GLY A 137 -1.93 -10.05 -8.74
CA GLY A 137 -2.45 -11.31 -8.22
C GLY A 137 -2.20 -11.58 -6.73
N ALA A 138 -1.54 -10.68 -6.00
CA ALA A 138 -1.35 -10.82 -4.56
C ALA A 138 -2.69 -10.70 -3.81
N ALA A 139 -2.92 -11.59 -2.84
CA ALA A 139 -4.05 -11.52 -1.91
C ALA A 139 -3.88 -10.47 -0.80
N VAL A 140 -2.83 -9.63 -0.89
CA VAL A 140 -2.50 -8.56 0.04
C VAL A 140 -2.26 -7.25 -0.69
N ASP A 141 -2.58 -6.17 0.00
CA ASP A 141 -2.29 -4.82 -0.41
C ASP A 141 -1.26 -4.19 0.53
N PHE A 142 -0.32 -3.39 0.02
CA PHE A 142 0.76 -2.84 0.84
C PHE A 142 1.25 -1.44 0.46
N SER A 143 1.72 -0.72 1.46
CA SER A 143 2.32 0.61 1.33
C SER A 143 3.74 0.65 1.91
N VAL A 144 4.52 1.65 1.51
CA VAL A 144 5.92 1.80 1.93
C VAL A 144 6.27 3.28 2.14
N SER A 145 6.98 3.56 3.23
CA SER A 145 7.64 4.84 3.48
C SER A 145 9.04 4.64 4.06
N HIS A 146 9.92 5.63 3.91
CA HIS A 146 11.25 5.58 4.48
C HIS A 146 11.83 6.95 4.80
N THR A 147 12.56 7.02 5.91
CA THR A 147 13.62 8.00 6.13
C THR A 147 14.96 7.42 5.66
N ASP A 148 16.06 8.14 5.90
CA ASP A 148 17.43 7.65 5.79
C ASP A 148 17.82 6.64 6.88
N GLN A 149 16.99 6.49 7.93
CA GLN A 149 17.25 5.60 9.07
C GLN A 149 16.31 4.39 9.12
N TRP A 150 15.06 4.53 8.68
CA TRP A 150 14.02 3.54 8.86
C TRP A 150 13.12 3.41 7.64
N LEU A 151 12.77 2.17 7.31
CA LEU A 151 11.74 1.82 6.33
C LEU A 151 10.52 1.24 7.07
N LEU A 152 9.34 1.78 6.79
CA LEU A 152 8.05 1.23 7.19
C LEU A 152 7.39 0.57 5.97
N ILE A 153 6.98 -0.69 6.10
CA ILE A 153 6.05 -1.35 5.18
C ILE A 153 4.79 -1.70 5.97
N ALA A 154 3.61 -1.39 5.43
CA ALA A 154 2.32 -1.78 6.00
C ALA A 154 1.58 -2.68 5.02
N VAL A 155 0.95 -3.74 5.50
CA VAL A 155 0.25 -4.76 4.71
C VAL A 155 -1.15 -5.01 5.29
N VAL A 156 -2.14 -5.15 4.41
CA VAL A 156 -3.52 -5.56 4.74
C VAL A 156 -3.97 -6.66 3.78
N GLY A 157 -4.99 -7.44 4.14
CA GLY A 157 -5.63 -8.37 3.20
C GLY A 157 -6.31 -7.59 2.07
N GLY A 158 -6.08 -7.99 0.82
CA GLY A 158 -6.62 -7.32 -0.38
C GLY A 158 -7.90 -7.93 -0.93
N ALA A 159 -8.38 -9.04 -0.36
CA ALA A 159 -9.47 -9.86 -0.92
C ALA A 159 -10.83 -9.14 -0.97
N ASP A 160 -11.11 -8.18 -0.08
CA ASP A 160 -12.31 -7.34 -0.11
C ASP A 160 -12.08 -5.97 -0.78
N GLY A 161 -10.94 -5.79 -1.46
CA GLY A 161 -10.53 -4.53 -2.04
C GLY A 161 -9.99 -3.51 -1.01
N SER A 162 -9.71 -3.93 0.23
CA SER A 162 -9.09 -3.06 1.21
C SER A 162 -7.71 -2.54 0.76
N LEU A 163 -7.48 -1.24 0.98
CA LEU A 163 -6.22 -0.57 0.66
C LEU A 163 -5.58 0.04 1.91
N VAL A 164 -4.25 0.07 1.93
CA VAL A 164 -3.44 0.74 2.96
C VAL A 164 -2.52 1.83 2.38
N GLY A 165 -2.34 2.90 3.13
CA GLY A 165 -1.27 3.87 2.93
C GLY A 165 -0.48 4.00 4.21
N ALA A 166 0.84 4.13 4.12
CA ALA A 166 1.71 4.26 5.28
C ALA A 166 2.70 5.40 5.09
N ASP A 167 2.90 6.19 6.14
CA ASP A 167 3.97 7.16 6.18
C ASP A 167 4.76 7.13 7.49
N LEU A 168 6.02 7.56 7.39
CA LEU A 168 7.03 7.60 8.43
C LEU A 168 8.02 8.70 8.05
N ASP A 169 8.19 9.69 8.91
CA ASP A 169 9.14 10.78 8.73
C ASP A 169 9.78 11.19 10.06
N ARG A 170 10.94 11.84 10.02
CA ARG A 170 11.73 12.25 11.18
C ARG A 170 11.49 13.70 11.57
N LEU A 171 11.49 13.95 12.88
CA LEU A 171 11.69 15.29 13.43
C LEU A 171 13.09 15.76 13.01
N ASP A 172 13.14 16.92 12.39
CA ASP A 172 14.36 17.57 11.97
C ASP A 172 14.37 19.00 12.54
N PRO A 173 15.24 19.32 13.51
CA PRO A 173 15.34 20.66 14.08
C PRO A 173 15.71 21.76 13.07
N GLY A 174 16.25 21.40 11.90
CA GLY A 174 16.53 22.34 10.81
C GLY A 174 15.36 22.55 9.84
N ARG A 175 14.22 21.88 10.03
CA ARG A 175 13.04 22.00 9.18
C ARG A 175 12.21 23.21 9.59
N ASP A 176 11.91 24.08 8.63
CA ASP A 176 10.92 25.16 8.78
C ASP A 176 9.50 24.56 8.87
N ALA A 177 9.10 24.19 10.08
CA ALA A 177 7.79 23.62 10.35
C ALA A 177 6.67 24.64 10.13
N ASP A 178 6.88 25.92 10.45
CA ASP A 178 5.88 26.98 10.31
C ASP A 178 5.61 27.31 8.83
N GLY A 179 6.66 27.45 8.01
CA GLY A 179 6.53 27.66 6.57
C GLY A 179 5.88 26.46 5.86
N LEU A 180 6.26 25.23 6.22
CA LEU A 180 5.61 24.03 5.68
C LEU A 180 4.16 23.89 6.17
N ALA A 181 3.86 24.24 7.41
CA ALA A 181 2.50 24.22 7.94
C ALA A 181 1.60 25.20 7.16
N ALA A 182 2.06 26.42 6.91
CA ALA A 182 1.34 27.42 6.10
C ALA A 182 1.06 26.96 4.65
N LEU A 183 1.90 26.09 4.09
CA LEU A 183 1.76 25.56 2.72
C LEU A 183 0.94 24.27 2.62
N THR A 184 0.80 23.49 3.69
CA THR A 184 0.32 22.10 3.62
C THR A 184 -0.82 21.74 4.58
N LEU A 185 -1.06 22.54 5.62
CA LEU A 185 -2.23 22.39 6.47
C LEU A 185 -3.48 22.99 5.81
N THR A 186 -4.65 22.45 6.11
CA THR A 186 -5.92 23.13 5.78
C THR A 186 -6.02 24.43 6.59
N PRO A 187 -6.84 25.42 6.19
CA PRO A 187 -7.03 26.64 6.98
C PRO A 187 -7.45 26.38 8.43
N ALA A 188 -8.23 25.31 8.67
CA ALA A 188 -8.70 24.95 10.01
C ALA A 188 -7.65 24.16 10.83
N GLU A 189 -6.77 23.40 10.19
CA GLU A 189 -5.59 22.81 10.82
C GLU A 189 -4.57 23.90 11.18
N HIS A 190 -4.28 24.80 10.25
CA HIS A 190 -3.34 25.91 10.45
C HIS A 190 -3.82 26.84 11.58
N ALA A 191 -5.13 27.13 11.64
CA ALA A 191 -5.71 27.91 12.73
C ALA A 191 -5.53 27.25 14.10
N ALA A 192 -5.57 25.92 14.21
CA ALA A 192 -5.26 25.21 15.45
C ALA A 192 -3.75 25.17 15.74
N TYR A 193 -2.93 24.95 14.70
CA TYR A 193 -1.47 24.88 14.77
C TYR A 193 -0.83 26.15 15.34
N VAL A 194 -1.25 27.34 14.88
CA VAL A 194 -0.68 28.61 15.37
C VAL A 194 -1.04 28.94 16.82
N GLN A 195 -2.02 28.25 17.42
CA GLN A 195 -2.33 28.38 18.85
C GLN A 195 -1.43 27.49 19.74
N LEU A 196 -0.67 26.57 19.15
CA LEU A 196 0.26 25.73 19.90
C LEU A 196 1.50 26.55 20.33
N PRO A 197 2.09 26.25 21.50
CA PRO A 197 3.43 26.71 21.87
C PRO A 197 4.46 26.30 20.82
N ASP A 198 5.43 27.19 20.55
CA ASP A 198 6.47 26.93 19.53
C ASP A 198 7.21 25.57 19.68
N PRO A 199 7.50 25.05 20.90
CA PRO A 199 8.12 23.72 21.05
C PRO A 199 7.25 22.53 20.62
N GLU A 200 5.92 22.68 20.61
CA GLU A 200 4.97 21.62 20.25
C GLU A 200 4.70 21.58 18.74
N ARG A 201 4.83 22.74 18.07
CA ARG A 201 4.53 22.92 16.65
C ARG A 201 5.24 21.93 15.72
N PRO A 202 6.57 21.69 15.79
CA PRO A 202 7.24 20.73 14.90
C PRO A 202 6.66 19.32 14.97
N VAL A 203 6.21 18.88 16.16
CA VAL A 203 5.58 17.57 16.37
C VAL A 203 4.17 17.54 15.80
N ALA A 204 3.37 18.58 16.05
CA ALA A 204 2.00 18.68 15.54
C ALA A 204 1.94 18.81 14.00
N PHE A 205 2.85 19.59 13.41
CA PHE A 205 3.04 19.64 11.96
C PHE A 205 3.37 18.26 11.41
N LEU A 206 4.36 17.58 12.00
CA LEU A 206 4.81 16.27 11.50
C LEU A 206 3.70 15.21 11.63
N ASP A 207 2.89 15.24 12.68
CA ASP A 207 1.71 14.39 12.84
C ASP A 207 0.66 14.60 11.74
N ALA A 208 0.36 15.86 11.40
CA ALA A 208 -0.55 16.17 10.30
C ALA A 208 0.04 15.75 8.94
N TRP A 209 1.35 15.99 8.76
CA TRP A 209 2.08 15.63 7.54
C TRP A 209 2.04 14.12 7.27
N VAL A 210 2.44 13.28 8.22
CA VAL A 210 2.47 11.81 8.01
C VAL A 210 1.06 11.24 7.79
N ARG A 211 0.01 11.83 8.37
CA ARG A 211 -1.39 11.45 8.09
C ARG A 211 -1.81 11.80 6.66
N LYS A 212 -1.47 13.00 6.18
CA LYS A 212 -1.75 13.44 4.80
C LYS A 212 -1.01 12.56 3.79
N GLU A 213 0.30 12.34 3.99
CA GLU A 213 1.11 11.46 3.14
C GLU A 213 0.59 10.02 3.14
N ALA A 214 0.21 9.45 4.30
CA ALA A 214 -0.40 8.13 4.35
C ALA A 214 -1.69 8.08 3.50
N ALA A 215 -2.57 9.08 3.58
CA ALA A 215 -3.79 9.14 2.75
C ALA A 215 -3.49 9.33 1.25
N MET A 216 -2.53 10.20 0.89
CA MET A 216 -2.09 10.38 -0.50
C MET A 216 -1.43 9.13 -1.09
N LYS A 217 -0.71 8.35 -0.26
CA LYS A 217 -0.10 7.06 -0.61
C LYS A 217 -1.11 5.92 -0.71
N LEU A 218 -2.17 5.90 0.09
CA LEU A 218 -3.29 4.96 -0.08
C LEU A 218 -3.96 5.19 -1.43
N THR A 219 -4.33 6.44 -1.70
CA THR A 219 -5.12 6.81 -2.88
C THR A 219 -4.32 6.85 -4.18
N GLY A 220 -2.99 6.80 -4.10
CA GLY A 220 -2.10 6.85 -5.26
C GLY A 220 -1.94 8.24 -5.89
N HIS A 221 -2.49 9.30 -5.27
CA HIS A 221 -2.33 10.67 -5.75
C HIS A 221 -0.91 11.19 -5.57
N GLY A 222 -0.26 10.86 -4.45
CA GLY A 222 0.91 11.62 -3.99
C GLY A 222 0.60 13.13 -4.02
N LEU A 223 1.59 13.94 -4.41
CA LEU A 223 1.49 15.40 -4.49
C LEU A 223 0.51 15.94 -5.57
N SER A 224 -0.19 15.09 -6.33
CA SER A 224 -1.26 15.56 -7.24
C SER A 224 -2.55 15.92 -6.49
N ALA A 225 -2.74 15.41 -5.27
CA ALA A 225 -3.73 15.94 -4.33
C ALA A 225 -3.03 17.02 -3.48
N PRO A 226 -3.48 18.29 -3.50
CA PRO A 226 -2.85 19.34 -2.70
C PRO A 226 -2.97 19.02 -1.19
N PRO A 227 -1.87 18.94 -0.42
CA PRO A 227 -1.93 18.60 1.00
C PRO A 227 -2.82 19.55 1.82
N ALA A 228 -2.85 20.84 1.47
CA ALA A 228 -3.70 21.87 2.07
C ALA A 228 -5.21 21.70 1.79
N ALA A 229 -5.60 20.77 0.90
CA ALA A 229 -6.99 20.40 0.63
C ALA A 229 -7.45 19.13 1.37
N ILE A 230 -6.55 18.45 2.11
CA ILE A 230 -6.81 17.19 2.82
C ILE A 230 -6.84 17.47 4.32
N ASP A 231 -8.01 17.39 4.96
CA ASP A 231 -8.17 17.51 6.42
C ASP A 231 -7.95 16.17 7.12
N VAL A 232 -7.10 16.16 8.16
CA VAL A 232 -6.68 15.00 8.96
C VAL A 232 -6.80 15.24 10.47
N ARG A 233 -7.62 16.23 10.88
CA ARG A 233 -7.87 16.56 12.31
C ARG A 233 -8.64 15.46 13.04
N THR A 234 -9.45 14.69 12.32
CA THR A 234 -10.23 13.58 12.86
C THR A 234 -9.55 12.23 12.59
N PRO A 235 -10.07 11.10 13.11
CA PRO A 235 -9.67 9.76 12.68
C PRO A 235 -9.99 9.41 11.22
N LEU A 236 -10.53 10.35 10.43
CA LEU A 236 -10.78 10.23 9.00
C LEU A 236 -10.01 11.30 8.21
N ALA A 237 -9.45 10.92 7.06
CA ALA A 237 -8.93 11.85 6.07
C ALA A 237 -10.03 12.26 5.07
N THR A 238 -10.24 13.56 4.88
CA THR A 238 -11.28 14.10 3.99
C THR A 238 -10.72 15.17 3.07
N ALA A 239 -11.11 15.17 1.79
CA ALA A 239 -10.65 16.18 0.83
C ALA A 239 -11.79 16.60 -0.13
N PRO A 240 -12.81 17.36 0.35
CA PRO A 240 -14.01 17.65 -0.43
C PRO A 240 -13.76 18.48 -1.71
N GLY A 241 -12.62 19.18 -1.79
CA GLY A 241 -12.19 19.93 -2.98
C GLY A 241 -11.36 19.12 -3.99
N VAL A 242 -11.05 17.85 -3.72
CA VAL A 242 -10.23 17.00 -4.61
C VAL A 242 -11.14 16.04 -5.37
N THR A 243 -11.44 16.36 -6.63
CA THR A 243 -12.44 15.65 -7.46
C THR A 243 -12.22 14.14 -7.58
N THR A 244 -10.97 13.69 -7.53
CA THR A 244 -10.57 12.28 -7.63
C THR A 244 -10.40 11.58 -6.28
N TRP A 245 -10.70 12.25 -5.16
CA TRP A 245 -10.64 11.64 -3.83
C TRP A 245 -11.67 10.52 -3.68
N PRO A 246 -11.36 9.40 -2.98
CA PRO A 246 -12.34 8.34 -2.75
C PRO A 246 -13.58 8.84 -2.01
N ARG A 247 -14.74 8.31 -2.40
CA ARG A 247 -15.99 8.47 -1.64
C ARG A 247 -16.03 7.59 -0.38
N THR A 248 -15.26 6.51 -0.36
CA THR A 248 -15.07 5.65 0.81
C THR A 248 -14.28 6.40 1.89
N ALA A 249 -14.72 6.29 3.14
CA ALA A 249 -14.01 6.86 4.27
C ALA A 249 -12.58 6.30 4.37
N LEU A 250 -11.60 7.19 4.56
CA LEU A 250 -10.20 6.81 4.76
C LEU A 250 -9.85 6.96 6.24
N HIS A 251 -9.70 5.83 6.93
CA HIS A 251 -9.44 5.75 8.36
C HIS A 251 -7.96 5.97 8.66
N LEU A 252 -7.66 6.95 9.51
CA LEU A 252 -6.32 7.30 9.96
C LEU A 252 -6.00 6.61 11.29
N THR A 253 -4.83 6.01 11.39
CA THR A 253 -4.32 5.37 12.62
C THR A 253 -2.89 5.85 12.87
N ALA A 254 -2.65 6.47 14.02
CA ALA A 254 -1.29 6.83 14.44
C ALA A 254 -0.52 5.56 14.83
N LEU A 255 0.75 5.47 14.44
CA LEU A 255 1.64 4.37 14.81
C LEU A 255 2.71 4.84 15.79
N ALA A 256 3.03 4.00 16.78
CA ALA A 256 4.28 4.18 17.52
C ALA A 256 5.46 3.97 16.55
N ALA A 257 6.34 4.96 16.51
CA ALA A 257 7.51 5.02 15.65
C ALA A 257 8.80 5.03 16.50
N PRO A 258 9.99 4.86 15.89
CA PRO A 258 11.27 5.07 16.56
C PRO A 258 11.37 6.45 17.24
N PRO A 259 12.27 6.62 18.22
CA PRO A 259 12.62 7.93 18.75
C PRO A 259 12.93 8.94 17.63
N GLY A 260 12.44 10.17 17.78
CA GLY A 260 12.58 11.22 16.78
C GLY A 260 11.77 11.03 15.49
N HIS A 261 10.87 10.04 15.39
CA HIS A 261 10.03 9.82 14.21
C HIS A 261 8.54 9.89 14.55
N ARG A 262 7.70 10.17 13.54
CA ARG A 262 6.24 10.00 13.58
C ARG A 262 5.81 9.10 12.43
N ALA A 263 4.74 8.34 12.62
CA ALA A 263 4.22 7.45 11.59
C ALA A 263 2.69 7.35 11.66
N ALA A 264 2.06 7.13 10.50
CA ALA A 264 0.63 6.94 10.40
C ALA A 264 0.27 5.94 9.30
N LEU A 265 -0.89 5.30 9.47
CA LEU A 265 -1.59 4.55 8.45
C LEU A 265 -2.83 5.32 8.00
N ALA A 266 -3.16 5.18 6.71
CA ALA A 266 -4.49 5.38 6.16
C ALA A 266 -5.02 4.02 5.69
N THR A 267 -6.32 3.77 5.83
CA THR A 267 -6.95 2.49 5.45
C THR A 267 -8.39 2.69 4.96
N THR A 268 -8.89 1.85 4.06
CA THR A 268 -10.29 1.92 3.57
C THR A 268 -11.33 1.27 4.50
N ALA A 269 -10.87 0.65 5.59
CA ALA A 269 -11.68 0.06 6.64
C ALA A 269 -11.01 0.37 7.99
N PRO A 270 -11.76 0.57 9.09
CA PRO A 270 -11.17 0.89 10.39
C PRO A 270 -10.33 -0.28 10.90
N LEU A 271 -9.13 0.03 11.41
CA LEU A 271 -8.27 -0.96 12.04
C LEU A 271 -8.73 -1.24 13.48
N THR A 272 -8.85 -2.52 13.82
CA THR A 272 -9.04 -3.03 15.18
C THR A 272 -7.72 -3.46 15.81
N ARG A 273 -6.72 -3.81 14.99
CA ARG A 273 -5.39 -4.26 15.45
C ARG A 273 -4.29 -3.86 14.47
N VAL A 274 -3.11 -3.57 15.02
CA VAL A 274 -1.86 -3.46 14.27
C VAL A 274 -0.88 -4.48 14.84
N GLU A 275 -0.34 -5.35 13.99
CA GLU A 275 0.64 -6.37 14.36
C GLU A 275 2.03 -5.95 13.88
N ARG A 276 3.04 -6.06 14.75
CA ARG A 276 4.40 -5.61 14.44
C ARG A 276 5.30 -6.80 14.17
N HIS A 277 5.98 -6.76 13.03
CA HIS A 277 6.88 -7.81 12.57
C HIS A 277 8.26 -7.24 12.24
N THR A 278 9.27 -8.08 12.29
CA THR A 278 10.66 -7.74 11.94
C THR A 278 11.17 -8.71 10.87
N LEU A 279 11.94 -8.18 9.91
CA LEU A 279 12.76 -9.04 9.06
C LEU A 279 13.93 -9.59 9.90
N PRO A 280 14.43 -10.81 9.59
CA PRO A 280 15.73 -11.28 10.09
C PRO A 280 16.83 -10.25 9.79
N GLU A 281 17.82 -10.17 10.67
CA GLU A 281 18.88 -9.14 10.65
C GLU A 281 19.82 -9.20 9.43
#